data_AF-A0AAU0Y3Y9-F1
#
_entry.id   AF-A0AAU0Y3Y9-F1
#
_cell.length_a   1.000
_cell.length_b   1.000
_cell.length_c   1.000
_cell.angle_alpha   90.00
_cell.angle_beta   90.00
_cell.angle_gamma   90.00
#
_symmetry.space_group_name_H-M   'P 1'
#
loop_
_entity.id
_entity.type
_entity.pdbx_description
1 polymer ?
#
loop_
_entity_poly.entity_id
_entity_poly.type
_entity_poly.pdbx_seq_one_letter_code
_entity_poly.pdbx_strand_id
1 'polypeptide(L)' 'MPRPSYRAPIEQVREAAKTEPALREAAGLQGRIPVISNKKARSILGWEPRDVSEMIVATADSQIRLGLTLPENDSLQS' A
#
# COMPACT_ATOMS: atom_id res chain seq x y z
N MET A 1 -11.11 12.99 15.49
CA MET A 1 -12.23 12.02 15.29
C MET A 1 -11.71 10.94 14.34
N PRO A 2 -11.45 9.69 14.79
CA PRO A 2 -10.94 8.65 13.92
C PRO A 2 -12.01 8.32 12.87
N ARG A 3 -11.64 8.33 11.58
CA ARG A 3 -12.56 7.95 10.52
C ARG A 3 -12.77 6.43 10.62
N PRO A 4 -14.01 5.93 10.76
CA PRO A 4 -14.23 4.48 10.74
C PRO A 4 -13.71 3.93 9.43
N SER A 5 -12.74 3.03 9.47
CA SER A 5 -12.26 2.33 8.27
C SER A 5 -13.34 1.34 7.84
N TYR A 6 -14.20 1.76 6.92
CA TYR A 6 -15.23 0.90 6.34
C TYR A 6 -14.57 -0.14 5.43
N ARG A 7 -14.74 -1.43 5.76
CA ARG A 7 -14.33 -2.54 4.91
C ARG A 7 -15.54 -2.99 4.09
N ALA A 8 -15.51 -2.75 2.79
CA ALA A 8 -16.55 -3.22 1.88
C ALA A 8 -16.36 -4.71 1.53
N PRO A 9 -17.44 -5.50 1.44
CA PRO A 9 -17.42 -6.83 0.83
C PRO A 9 -17.05 -6.77 -0.66
N ILE A 10 -16.41 -7.82 -1.19
CA ILE A 10 -15.94 -7.82 -2.59
C ILE A 10 -17.08 -7.68 -3.60
N GLU A 11 -18.26 -8.22 -3.31
CA GLU A 11 -19.45 -8.09 -4.17
C GLU A 11 -19.90 -6.63 -4.30
N GLN A 12 -19.86 -5.86 -3.20
CA GLN A 12 -20.16 -4.42 -3.26
C GLN A 12 -19.11 -3.67 -4.09
N VAL A 13 -17.83 -4.03 -3.95
CA VAL A 13 -16.74 -3.41 -4.74
C VAL A 13 -16.92 -3.73 -6.24
N ARG A 14 -17.33 -4.94 -6.60
CA ARG A 14 -17.62 -5.33 -7.99
C ARG A 14 -18.78 -4.55 -8.59
N GLU A 15 -19.88 -4.42 -7.85
CA GLU A 15 -21.04 -3.66 -8.33
C GLU A 15 -20.70 -2.18 -8.48
N ALA A 16 -20.01 -1.59 -7.50
CA ALA A 16 -19.59 -0.20 -7.55
C ALA A 16 -18.59 0.07 -8.71
N ALA A 17 -17.72 -0.89 -9.06
CA ALA A 17 -16.77 -0.77 -10.16
C ALA A 17 -17.42 -0.65 -11.56
N LYS A 18 -18.71 -1.01 -11.71
CA LYS A 18 -19.45 -0.81 -12.95
C LYS A 18 -19.66 0.68 -13.24
N THR A 19 -19.92 1.46 -12.20
CA THR A 19 -20.23 2.90 -12.29
C THR A 19 -19.04 3.78 -11.93
N GLU A 20 -18.16 3.32 -11.03
CA GLU A 20 -16.99 4.05 -10.54
C GLU A 20 -15.69 3.43 -11.10
N PRO A 21 -15.04 4.08 -12.08
CA PRO A 21 -13.81 3.57 -12.70
C PRO A 21 -12.68 3.36 -11.70
N ALA A 22 -12.59 4.19 -10.64
CA ALA A 22 -11.55 4.08 -9.63
C ALA A 22 -11.57 2.75 -8.85
N LEU A 23 -12.70 2.03 -8.85
CA LEU A 23 -12.86 0.76 -8.12
C LEU A 23 -12.58 -0.48 -8.98
N ARG A 24 -12.35 -0.33 -10.28
CA ARG A 24 -12.16 -1.46 -11.20
C ARG A 24 -10.91 -2.27 -10.90
N GLU A 25 -9.83 -1.59 -10.52
CA GLU A 25 -8.59 -2.25 -10.11
C GLU A 25 -8.81 -3.10 -8.87
N ALA A 26 -9.42 -2.52 -7.83
CA ALA A 26 -9.74 -3.23 -6.59
C ALA A 26 -10.67 -4.44 -6.83
N ALA A 27 -11.68 -4.28 -7.70
CA ALA A 27 -12.56 -5.37 -8.11
C ALA A 27 -11.81 -6.49 -8.86
N GLY A 28 -10.84 -6.13 -9.70
CA GLY A 28 -9.97 -7.07 -10.42
C GLY A 28 -9.04 -7.85 -9.50
N LEU A 29 -8.54 -7.22 -8.44
CA LEU A 29 -7.68 -7.85 -7.44
C LEU A 29 -8.43 -8.87 -6.57
N GLN A 30 -9.76 -8.75 -6.42
CA GLN A 30 -10.59 -9.71 -5.67
C GLN A 30 -10.12 -9.94 -4.22
N GLY A 31 -9.60 -8.90 -3.58
CA GLY A 31 -9.01 -9.01 -2.23
C GLY A 31 -7.65 -9.73 -2.19
N ARG A 32 -7.07 -10.09 -3.34
CA ARG A 32 -5.68 -10.57 -3.40
C ARG A 32 -4.74 -9.39 -3.20
N ILE A 33 -3.69 -9.62 -2.42
CA ILE A 33 -2.57 -8.69 -2.28
C ILE A 33 -1.53 -9.10 -3.33
N PRO A 34 -1.25 -8.27 -4.35
CA PRO A 34 -0.22 -8.58 -5.33
C PRO A 34 1.13 -8.76 -4.64
N VAL A 35 1.74 -9.92 -4.84
CA VAL A 35 3.13 -10.14 -4.42
C VAL A 35 4.02 -9.75 -5.60
N ILE A 36 4.68 -8.61 -5.48
CA ILE A 36 5.62 -8.12 -6.49
C ILE A 36 6.97 -8.80 -6.27
N SER A 37 7.57 -9.34 -7.33
CA SER A 37 8.88 -9.98 -7.27
C SER A 37 9.86 -9.31 -8.22
N ASN A 38 11.05 -8.98 -7.70
CA ASN A 38 12.14 -8.42 -8.49
C ASN A 38 12.91 -9.48 -9.30
N LYS A 39 12.57 -10.77 -9.16
CA LYS A 39 13.29 -11.89 -9.77
C LYS A 39 13.51 -11.71 -11.28
N LYS A 40 12.48 -11.27 -12.01
CA LYS A 40 12.54 -11.09 -13.46
C LYS A 40 13.51 -9.98 -13.87
N ALA A 41 13.50 -8.86 -13.15
CA ALA A 41 14.40 -7.75 -13.42
C ALA A 41 15.86 -8.11 -13.12
N ARG A 42 16.11 -8.86 -12.02
CA ARG A 42 17.44 -9.41 -11.72
C ARG A 42 17.90 -10.36 -12.82
N SER A 43 17.03 -11.27 -13.29
CA SER A 43 17.41 -12.30 -14.26
C SER A 43 17.59 -11.77 -15.69
N ILE A 44 16.80 -10.78 -16.11
CA ILE A 44 16.81 -10.27 -17.48
C ILE A 44 17.73 -9.07 -17.63
N LEU A 45 17.72 -8.16 -16.66
CA LEU A 45 18.41 -6.87 -16.76
C LEU A 45 19.71 -6.84 -15.96
N GLY A 46 20.05 -7.92 -15.25
CA GLY A 46 21.18 -7.92 -14.31
C GLY A 46 21.02 -6.89 -13.20
N TRP A 47 19.79 -6.45 -12.93
CA TRP A 47 19.53 -5.36 -12.01
C TRP A 47 19.82 -5.80 -10.57
N GLU A 48 20.63 -5.03 -9.86
CA GLU A 48 20.93 -5.25 -8.45
C GLU A 48 20.26 -4.15 -7.60
N PRO A 49 19.09 -4.41 -7.00
CA PRO A 49 18.44 -3.45 -6.14
C PRO A 49 19.24 -3.25 -4.84
N ARG A 50 19.18 -2.03 -4.28
CA ARG A 50 19.67 -1.76 -2.92
C ARG A 50 18.96 -2.66 -1.91
N ASP A 51 19.60 -2.83 -0.76
CA ASP A 51 19.02 -3.58 0.33
C ASP A 51 17.64 -3.02 0.71
N VAL A 52 16.68 -3.93 0.95
CA VAL A 52 15.28 -3.55 1.22
C VAL A 52 15.18 -2.74 2.50
N SER A 53 15.95 -3.07 3.53
CA SER A 53 15.93 -2.34 4.80
C SER A 53 16.44 -0.91 4.63
N GLU A 54 17.54 -0.74 3.89
CA GLU A 54 18.09 0.58 3.55
C GLU A 54 17.08 1.42 2.77
N MET A 55 16.43 0.82 1.76
CA MET A 55 15.42 1.50 0.95
C MET A 55 14.21 1.96 1.79
N ILE A 56 13.72 1.12 2.71
CA ILE A 56 12.61 1.45 3.60
C ILE A 56 12.99 2.64 4.49
N VAL A 57 14.17 2.59 5.13
CA VAL A 57 14.65 3.66 6.02
C VAL A 57 14.81 4.96 5.24
N ALA A 58 15.49 4.94 4.09
CA ALA A 58 15.69 6.13 3.28
C ALA A 58 14.37 6.76 2.79
N THR A 59 13.37 5.92 2.50
CA THR A 59 12.04 6.38 2.10
C THR A 59 11.30 7.01 3.27
N ALA A 60 11.30 6.36 4.44
CA ALA A 60 10.70 6.89 5.65
C ALA A 60 11.31 8.24 6.03
N ASP A 61 12.64 8.35 6.00
CA ASP A 61 13.35 9.60 6.27
C ASP A 61 12.95 10.71 5.29
N SER A 62 12.80 10.37 4.00
CA SER A 62 12.34 11.32 2.99
C SER A 62 10.93 11.82 3.25
N GLN A 63 10.01 10.92 3.61
CA GLN A 63 8.64 11.28 3.95
C GLN A 63 8.57 12.17 5.20
N ILE A 64 9.34 11.85 6.24
CA ILE A 64 9.42 12.66 7.47
C ILE A 64 9.93 14.07 7.15
N ARG A 65 11.00 14.20 6.35
CA ARG A 65 11.51 15.51 5.90
C ARG A 65 10.48 16.31 5.10
N LEU A 66 9.61 15.63 4.37
CA LEU A 66 8.51 16.25 3.62
C LEU A 66 7.28 16.54 4.48
N GLY A 67 7.36 16.34 5.81
CA GLY A 67 6.32 16.69 6.76
C GLY A 67 5.34 15.56 7.07
N LEU A 68 5.64 14.31 6.70
CA LEU A 68 4.87 13.16 7.20
C LEU A 68 5.16 13.01 8.70
N THR A 69 4.20 13.40 9.52
CA THR A 69 4.22 13.17 10.96
C THR A 69 3.66 11.80 11.26
N LEU A 70 4.40 11.01 12.05
CA LEU A 70 3.84 9.79 12.62
C LEU A 70 2.64 10.18 13.51
N PRO A 71 1.53 9.43 13.48
CA PRO A 71 0.43 9.68 14.42
C PRO A 71 0.99 9.58 15.84
N GLU A 72 0.63 10.55 16.70
CA GLU A 72 0.92 10.43 18.12
C GLU A 72 0.29 9.14 18.63
N ASN A 73 1.06 8.33 19.37
CA ASN A 73 0.58 7.08 19.94
C ASN A 73 -0.46 7.38 21.04
N ASP A 74 -1.70 7.68 20.65
CA ASP A 74 -2.87 7.69 21.53
C ASP A 74 -3.25 6.25 21.87
N SER A 75 -2.40 5.59 22.65
CA SER A 75 -2.59 4.20 23.11
C SER A 75 -1.76 3.90 24.36
N LEU A 76 -1.71 4.82 25.31
CA LEU A 76 -1.46 4.51 26.74
C LEU A 76 -2.27 5.49 27.61
N GLN A 77 -3.59 5.42 27.52
CA GLN A 77 -4.47 5.86 28.60
C GLN A 77 -5.47 4.72 28.85
N SER A 78 -5.34 4.20 30.06
CA SER A 78 -6.07 3.14 30.78
C SER A 78 -7.60 3.14 30.64
#